data_AF-A0A1F6VNE1-F1
#
_entry.id   AF-A0A1F6VNE1-F1
#
_cell.length_a   1.000
_cell.length_b   1.000
_cell.length_c   1.000
_cell.angle_alpha   90.00
_cell.angle_beta   90.00
_cell.angle_gamma   90.00
#
_symmetry.space_group_name_H-M   'P 1'
#
loop_
_entity.id
_entity.type
_entity.pdbx_description
1 polymer ?
#
loop_
_entity_poly.entity_id
_entity_poly.type
_entity_poly.pdbx_seq_one_letter_code
_entity_poly.pdbx_strand_id
1 'polypeptide(L)'
;MKKPWLACVLNIVLPGVGYIYVGNRVVFGILLFISNLIVWTSSVSLSEFSNSAIGIMVISGIVMIIAFAYDGYKDAQETNLHLK
;
A
#
# COMPACT_ATOMS: atom_id res chain seq x y z
N MET A 1 21.45 3.87 -2.47
CA MET A 1 20.28 4.76 -2.34
C MET A 1 19.11 4.20 -3.13
N LYS A 2 17.95 4.07 -2.51
CA LYS A 2 16.71 3.58 -3.14
C LYS A 2 16.02 4.72 -3.87
N LYS A 3 15.26 4.45 -4.94
CA LYS A 3 14.51 5.49 -5.68
C LYS A 3 13.16 5.74 -5.01
N PRO A 4 12.88 6.93 -4.44
CA PRO A 4 11.63 7.16 -3.70
C PRO A 4 10.37 7.05 -4.56
N TRP A 5 10.44 7.55 -5.80
CA TRP A 5 9.32 7.43 -6.74
C TRP A 5 9.00 5.97 -7.08
N LEU A 6 9.99 5.07 -7.06
CA LEU A 6 9.77 3.65 -7.32
C LEU A 6 9.06 3.00 -6.13
N ALA A 7 9.41 3.35 -4.90
CA ALA A 7 8.70 2.88 -3.70
C ALA A 7 7.22 3.33 -3.71
N CYS A 8 6.95 4.56 -4.16
CA CYS A 8 5.60 5.08 -4.37
C CYS A 8 4.80 4.22 -5.35
N VAL A 9 5.32 4.04 -6.58
CA VAL A 9 4.65 3.27 -7.63
C VAL A 9 4.42 1.82 -7.21
N LEU A 10 5.40 1.21 -6.52
CA LEU A 10 5.25 -0.15 -6.00
C LEU A 10 4.07 -0.28 -5.04
N ASN A 11 3.87 0.69 -4.13
CA ASN A 11 2.72 0.67 -3.21
C ASN A 11 1.38 1.02 -3.88
N ILE A 12 1.38 1.70 -5.03
CA ILE A 12 0.16 1.90 -5.84
C ILE A 12 -0.28 0.58 -6.50
N VAL A 13 0.66 -0.15 -7.09
CA VAL A 13 0.36 -1.38 -7.84
C VAL A 13 0.13 -2.55 -6.89
N LEU A 14 0.98 -2.70 -5.88
CA LEU A 14 0.92 -3.76 -4.87
C LEU A 14 1.26 -3.17 -3.49
N PRO A 15 0.25 -2.72 -2.73
CA PRO A 15 0.46 -2.21 -1.37
C PRO A 15 1.33 -3.16 -0.56
N GLY A 16 2.42 -2.64 0.01
CA GLY A 16 3.35 -3.40 0.85
C GLY A 16 4.70 -3.61 0.19
N VAL A 17 4.73 -3.77 -1.13
CA VAL A 17 5.96 -4.06 -1.90
C VAL A 17 6.93 -2.88 -1.89
N GLY A 18 6.41 -1.64 -1.82
CA GLY A 18 7.25 -0.44 -1.69
C GLY A 18 8.11 -0.48 -0.42
N TYR A 19 7.56 -0.92 0.71
CA TYR A 19 8.29 -1.04 1.97
C TYR A 19 9.32 -2.17 1.96
N ILE A 20 9.00 -3.29 1.30
CA ILE A 20 9.96 -4.39 1.09
C ILE A 20 11.13 -3.92 0.23
N TYR A 21 10.86 -3.15 -0.83
CA TYR A 21 11.89 -2.58 -1.70
C TYR A 21 12.84 -1.63 -0.94
N VAL A 22 12.29 -0.76 -0.08
CA VAL A 22 13.08 0.18 0.73
C VAL A 22 13.94 -0.58 1.74
N GLY A 23 13.38 -1.60 2.39
CA GLY A 23 14.10 -2.47 3.32
C GLY A 23 14.07 -2.01 4.78
N ASN A 24 13.48 -0.86 5.10
CA ASN A 24 13.38 -0.32 6.45
C ASN A 24 12.24 -0.98 7.25
N ARG A 25 11.06 -1.14 6.63
CA ARG A 25 9.85 -1.68 7.27
C ARG A 25 9.38 -2.98 6.61
N VAL A 26 10.29 -3.94 6.41
CA VAL A 26 10.02 -5.17 5.63
C VAL A 26 8.85 -5.99 6.20
N VAL A 27 8.80 -6.20 7.52
CA VAL A 27 7.73 -6.99 8.15
C VAL A 27 6.37 -6.33 7.93
N PHE A 28 6.28 -5.01 8.10
CA PHE A 28 5.07 -4.25 7.80
C PHE A 28 4.67 -4.40 6.33
N GLY A 29 5.63 -4.26 5.41
CA GLY A 29 5.40 -4.45 3.98
C GLY A 29 4.85 -5.84 3.63
N ILE A 30 5.40 -6.91 4.23
CA ILE A 30 4.92 -8.28 4.03
C ILE A 30 3.49 -8.44 4.57
N LEU A 31 3.22 -7.96 5.79
CA LEU A 31 1.88 -8.06 6.38
C LEU A 31 0.84 -7.29 5.55
N LEU A 32 1.19 -6.11 5.05
CA LEU A 32 0.32 -5.31 4.19
C LEU A 32 0.05 -6.00 2.84
N PHE A 33 1.08 -6.61 2.26
CA PHE A 33 0.94 -7.36 1.02
C PHE A 33 0.05 -8.59 1.19
N ILE A 34 0.24 -9.36 2.27
CA ILE A 34 -0.59 -10.53 2.60
C ILE A 34 -2.03 -10.12 2.88
N SER A 35 -2.25 -9.04 3.65
CA SER A 35 -3.62 -8.58 3.92
C SER A 35 -4.34 -8.17 2.64
N ASN A 36 -3.66 -7.49 1.73
CA ASN A 36 -4.23 -7.14 0.43
C ASN A 36 -4.54 -8.39 -0.43
N LEU A 37 -3.67 -9.40 -0.42
CA LEU A 37 -3.94 -10.68 -1.09
C LEU A 37 -5.17 -11.38 -0.52
N ILE A 38 -5.32 -11.41 0.81
CA ILE A 38 -6.50 -12.01 1.46
C ILE A 38 -7.77 -11.31 0.98
N VAL A 39 -7.78 -9.98 0.97
CA VAL A 39 -8.93 -9.19 0.47
C VAL A 39 -9.22 -9.51 -1.00
N TRP A 40 -8.20 -9.57 -1.86
CA TRP A 40 -8.36 -9.91 -3.28
C TRP A 40 -8.91 -11.31 -3.52
N THR A 41 -8.51 -12.28 -2.69
CA THR A 41 -8.97 -13.68 -2.80
C THR A 41 -10.31 -13.93 -2.08
N SER A 42 -10.76 -12.99 -1.26
CA SER A 42 -12.00 -13.14 -0.52
C SER A 42 -13.19 -13.11 -1.49
N SER A 43 -14.09 -14.10 -1.38
CA SER A 43 -15.30 -14.20 -2.20
C SER A 43 -16.41 -13.26 -1.70
N VAL A 44 -16.05 -12.04 -1.30
CA VAL A 44 -17.00 -11.04 -0.80
C VAL A 44 -17.87 -10.60 -1.97
N SER A 45 -19.16 -10.93 -1.89
CA SER A 45 -20.13 -10.59 -2.93
C SER A 45 -20.63 -9.16 -2.74
N LEU A 46 -20.34 -8.29 -3.71
CA LEU A 46 -20.76 -6.88 -3.69
C LEU A 46 -22.29 -6.72 -3.65
N SER A 47 -23.05 -7.74 -4.08
CA SER A 47 -24.52 -7.75 -4.07
C SER A 47 -25.15 -7.70 -2.67
N GLU A 48 -24.38 -8.01 -1.62
CA GLU A 48 -24.86 -7.94 -0.24
C GLU A 48 -24.77 -6.52 0.36
N PHE A 49 -24.08 -5.60 -0.33
CA PHE A 49 -23.83 -4.25 0.16
C PHE A 49 -24.77 -3.23 -0.51
N SER A 50 -25.15 -2.20 0.25
CA SER A 50 -25.86 -1.05 -0.30
C SER A 50 -24.94 -0.22 -1.21
N ASN A 51 -25.53 0.50 -2.19
CA ASN A 51 -24.77 1.39 -3.08
C ASN A 51 -23.95 2.44 -2.32
N SER A 52 -24.45 2.94 -1.19
CA SER A 52 -23.72 3.89 -0.34
C SER A 52 -22.51 3.23 0.34
N ALA A 53 -22.65 1.99 0.82
CA ALA A 53 -21.54 1.24 1.41
C ALA A 53 -20.44 0.94 0.37
N ILE A 54 -20.83 0.54 -0.83
CA ILE A 54 -19.89 0.33 -1.95
C ILE A 54 -19.16 1.64 -2.28
N GLY A 55 -19.88 2.76 -2.35
CA GLY A 55 -19.28 4.08 -2.60
C GLY A 55 -18.23 4.47 -1.55
N ILE A 56 -18.54 4.26 -0.25
CA ILE A 56 -17.59 4.51 0.85
C ILE A 56 -16.38 3.59 0.74
N MET A 57 -16.57 2.31 0.41
CA MET A 57 -15.49 1.34 0.26
C MET A 57 -14.54 1.71 -0.88
N VAL A 58 -15.06 2.19 -2.01
CA VAL A 58 -14.22 2.64 -3.13
C VAL A 58 -13.42 3.89 -2.76
N ILE A 59 -14.08 4.88 -2.13
CA ILE A 59 -13.40 6.12 -1.73
C ILE A 59 -12.32 5.83 -0.69
N SER A 60 -12.61 5.02 0.32
CA SER A 60 -11.63 4.65 1.34
C SER A 60 -10.46 3.85 0.75
N GLY A 61 -10.73 2.97 -0.22
CA GLY A 61 -9.70 2.26 -0.97
C GLY A 61 -8.75 3.20 -1.73
N ILE A 62 -9.29 4.20 -2.43
CA ILE A 62 -8.47 5.20 -3.15
C ILE A 62 -7.62 6.02 -2.18
N VAL A 63 -8.22 6.51 -1.08
CA VAL A 63 -7.49 7.27 -0.05
C VAL A 63 -6.37 6.43 0.56
N MET A 64 -6.64 5.16 0.85
CA MET A 64 -5.67 4.22 1.40
C MET A 64 -4.50 3.96 0.45
N ILE A 65 -4.76 3.77 -0.85
CA ILE A 65 -3.73 3.60 -1.87
C ILE A 65 -2.81 4.82 -1.92
N ILE A 66 -3.39 6.03 -1.96
CA ILE A 66 -2.62 7.28 -1.97
C ILE A 66 -1.78 7.41 -0.70
N ALA A 67 -2.35 7.08 0.46
CA ALA A 67 -1.65 7.16 1.74
C ALA A 67 -0.42 6.24 1.78
N PHE A 68 -0.55 4.98 1.39
CA PHE A 68 0.57 4.03 1.37
C PHE A 68 1.61 4.36 0.29
N ALA A 69 1.18 4.88 -0.86
CA ALA A 69 2.09 5.37 -1.89
C ALA A 69 2.98 6.51 -1.37
N TYR A 70 2.35 7.50 -0.71
CA TYR A 70 3.05 8.63 -0.12
C TYR A 70 3.96 8.22 1.06
N ASP A 71 3.50 7.35 1.95
CA ASP A 71 4.31 6.88 3.07
C ASP A 71 5.52 6.05 2.59
N GLY A 72 5.34 5.18 1.59
CA GLY A 72 6.45 4.46 0.95
C GLY A 72 7.47 5.38 0.28
N TYR A 73 7.01 6.47 -0.34
CA TYR A 73 7.90 7.51 -0.88
C TYR A 73 8.75 8.16 0.22
N LYS A 74 8.12 8.55 1.33
CA LYS A 74 8.80 9.17 2.47
C LYS A 74 9.79 8.22 3.14
N ASP A 75 9.40 6.97 3.39
CA ASP A 75 10.27 5.96 3.99
C ASP A 75 11.56 5.77 3.17
N ALA A 76 11.45 5.79 1.84
CA ALA A 76 12.61 5.76 0.95
C ALA A 76 13.50 7.00 1.04
N GLN A 77 12.92 8.20 1.19
CA GLN A 77 13.68 9.43 1.37
C GLN A 77 14.43 9.44 2.70
N GLU A 78 13.75 9.10 3.79
CA GLU A 78 14.33 9.04 5.15
C GLU A 78 15.45 8.02 5.22
N THR A 79 15.23 6.81 4.70
CA THR A 79 16.26 5.76 4.63
C THR A 79 17.49 6.22 3.86
N ASN A 80 17.31 6.94 2.75
CA ASN A 80 18.45 7.48 1.99
C ASN A 80 19.22 8.59 2.73
N LEU A 81 18.57 9.34 3.61
CA LEU A 81 19.24 10.36 4.44
C LEU A 81 20.11 9.70 5.51
N HIS A 82 19.68 8.58 6.09
CA HIS A 82 20.44 7.83 7.09
C HIS A 82 21.62 7.02 6.52
N LEU A 83 21.64 6.78 5.20
CA LEU A 83 22.71 6.06 4.51
C LEU A 83 23.78 7.00 3.90
N LYS A 84 23.67 8.32 4.13
CA LYS A 84 24.69 9.31 3.78
C LYS A 84 25.64 9.55 4.94
#